data_AF-A0A139N8X9-F1
#
_entry.id   AF-A0A139N8X9-F1
#
_cell.length_a   1.000
_cell.length_b   1.000
_cell.length_c   1.000
_cell.angle_alpha   90.00
_cell.angle_beta   90.00
_cell.angle_gamma   90.00
#
_symmetry.space_group_name_H-M   'P 1'
#
loop_
_entity.id
_entity.type
_entity.pdbx_description
1 polymer ?
#
loop_
_entity_poly.entity_id
_entity_poly.type
_entity_poly.pdbx_seq_one_letter_code
_entity_poly.pdbx_strand_id
1 'polypeptide(L)' 'MKTLNGLLREFIPKGVSLKDLNPKLLEDYSKAINERPRRIHNYQSAKKLFELAQTAGRTLA' A
#
# COMPACT_ATOMS: atom_id res chain seq x y z
N MET A 1 -6.86 -0.27 12.92
CA MET A 1 -6.43 -0.71 11.57
C MET A 1 -6.63 0.46 10.62
N LYS A 2 -5.59 1.02 9.98
CA LYS A 2 -5.76 2.15 9.05
C LYS A 2 -6.20 1.62 7.68
N THR A 3 -7.24 2.22 7.09
CA THR A 3 -7.66 1.97 5.70
C THR A 3 -6.68 2.63 4.72
N LEU A 4 -6.61 2.15 3.47
CA LEU A 4 -5.69 2.68 2.44
C LEU A 4 -5.83 4.20 2.26
N ASN A 5 -7.06 4.69 2.22
CA ASN A 5 -7.37 6.13 2.11
C ASN A 5 -6.83 6.94 3.30
N GLY A 6 -6.82 6.36 4.50
CA GLY A 6 -6.24 6.99 5.69
C GLY A 6 -4.71 7.06 5.64
N LEU A 7 -4.06 6.13 4.94
CA LEU A 7 -2.60 6.14 4.74
C LEU A 7 -2.19 7.13 3.65
N LEU A 8 -3.00 7.26 2.60
CA LEU A 8 -2.79 8.27 1.54
C LEU A 8 -2.86 9.70 2.11
N ARG A 9 -3.72 9.94 3.10
CA ARG A 9 -3.80 11.22 3.83
C ARG A 9 -2.57 11.54 4.70
N GLU A 10 -1.63 10.60 4.89
CA GLU A 10 -0.31 10.93 5.47
C GLU A 10 0.57 11.70 4.48
N PHE A 11 0.39 11.48 3.18
CA PHE A 11 1.15 12.13 2.11
C PHE A 11 0.42 13.33 1.51
N ILE A 12 -0.92 13.30 1.53
CA ILE A 12 -1.76 14.28 0.84
C ILE A 12 -2.36 15.24 1.87
N PRO A 13 -2.11 16.56 1.74
CA PRO A 13 -2.63 17.55 2.67
C PRO A 13 -4.18 17.56 2.69
N LYS A 14 -4.73 18.02 3.81
CA LYS A 14 -6.17 18.21 3.95
C LYS A 14 -6.65 19.28 2.96
N GLY A 15 -7.85 19.10 2.42
CA GLY A 15 -8.43 20.01 1.43
C GLY A 15 -8.07 19.69 -0.03
N VAL A 16 -7.08 18.83 -0.28
CA VAL A 16 -6.81 18.34 -1.64
C VAL A 16 -7.72 17.13 -1.94
N SER A 17 -8.39 17.22 -3.09
CA SER A 17 -9.18 16.13 -3.66
C SER A 17 -8.25 15.07 -4.24
N LEU A 18 -8.53 13.79 -3.98
CA LEU A 18 -7.77 12.69 -4.56
C LEU A 18 -7.90 12.62 -6.09
N LYS A 19 -8.97 13.18 -6.65
CA LYS A 19 -9.24 13.19 -8.09
C LYS A 19 -8.36 14.18 -8.86
N ASP A 20 -7.89 15.22 -8.18
CA ASP A 20 -7.08 16.29 -8.78
C ASP A 20 -5.58 15.99 -8.67
N LEU A 21 -5.22 14.86 -8.05
CA LEU A 21 -3.84 14.42 -7.94
C LEU A 21 -3.36 13.79 -9.24
N ASN A 22 -2.09 14.07 -9.57
CA ASN A 22 -1.42 13.40 -10.65
C ASN A 22 -1.43 11.87 -10.40
N PRO A 23 -1.96 11.06 -11.36
CA PRO A 23 -1.99 9.61 -11.23
C PRO A 23 -0.63 8.98 -10.91
N LYS A 24 0.45 9.54 -11.47
CA LYS A 24 1.82 9.06 -11.21
C LYS A 24 2.21 9.23 -9.74
N LEU A 25 1.83 10.36 -9.14
CA LEU A 25 2.10 10.63 -7.73
C LEU A 25 1.29 9.71 -6.82
N LEU A 26 0.06 9.40 -7.21
CA LEU A 26 -0.80 8.46 -6.49
C LEU A 26 -0.21 7.04 -6.51
N GLU A 27 0.34 6.63 -7.66
CA GLU A 27 1.04 5.35 -7.81
C GLU A 27 2.29 5.28 -6.91
N ASP A 28 3.10 6.33 -6.90
CA ASP A 28 4.28 6.45 -6.03
C ASP A 28 3.90 6.33 -4.55
N TYR A 29 2.83 7.01 -4.11
CA TYR A 29 2.33 6.92 -2.73
C TYR A 29 1.80 5.52 -2.41
N SER A 30 1.05 4.91 -3.32
CA SER A 30 0.55 3.54 -3.16
C SER A 30 1.72 2.55 -3.02
N LYS A 31 2.75 2.70 -3.86
CA LYS A 31 3.97 1.89 -3.81
C LYS A 31 4.68 2.04 -2.47
N ALA A 32 4.93 3.28 -2.02
CA ALA A 32 5.56 3.55 -0.73
C ALA A 32 4.76 2.94 0.43
N ILE A 33 3.43 3.04 0.40
CA ILE A 33 2.52 2.47 1.41
C ILE A 33 2.60 0.93 1.45
N ASN A 34 2.70 0.30 0.29
CA ASN A 34 2.74 -1.16 0.13
C ASN A 34 4.12 -1.75 0.45
N GLU A 35 5.19 -1.00 0.17
CA GLU A 35 6.58 -1.36 0.46
C GLU A 35 6.95 -1.09 1.93
N ARG A 36 6.23 -0.21 2.62
CA ARG A 36 6.45 0.10 4.05
C ARG A 36 6.34 -1.14 4.94
N PRO A 37 7.40 -1.50 5.69
CA PRO A 37 7.35 -2.50 6.76
C PRO A 37 6.35 -2.11 7.85
N ARG A 38 5.48 -3.04 8.24
CA ARG A 38 4.49 -2.81 9.31
C ARG A 38 4.75 -3.73 10.49
N ARG A 39 4.75 -3.16 11.70
CA ARG A 39 4.96 -3.94 12.94
C ARG A 39 3.93 -5.07 13.10
N ILE A 40 2.67 -4.83 12.72
CA ILE A 40 1.61 -5.85 12.73
C ILE A 40 1.86 -7.04 11.80
N HIS A 41 2.73 -6.87 10.80
CA HIS A 41 3.13 -7.90 9.85
C HIS A 41 4.53 -8.44 10.19
N ASN A 42 4.95 -8.39 11.46
CA ASN A 42 6.31 -8.73 11.87
C ASN A 42 7.39 -7.98 11.08
N TYR A 43 7.16 -6.68 10.84
CA TYR A 43 8.02 -5.82 10.02
C TYR A 43 8.18 -6.27 8.56
N GLN A 44 7.22 -7.05 8.05
CA GLN A 44 7.13 -7.31 6.62
C GLN A 44 6.24 -6.26 5.92
N SER A 45 6.48 -6.08 4.63
CA SER A 45 5.68 -5.20 3.78
C SER A 45 4.44 -5.93 3.26
N ALA A 46 3.39 -5.17 2.91
CA ALA A 46 2.19 -5.76 2.32
C ALA A 46 2.50 -6.42 0.97
N LYS A 47 3.41 -5.81 0.18
CA LYS A 47 3.90 -6.34 -1.09
C LYS A 47 4.51 -7.74 -0.92
N LYS A 48 5.41 -7.90 0.06
CA LYS A 48 6.08 -9.19 0.33
C LYS A 48 5.08 -10.27 0.72
N LEU A 49 4.13 -9.95 1.60
CA LEU A 49 3.09 -10.89 2.01
C LEU A 49 2.18 -11.30 0.84
N PHE A 50 1.84 -10.35 -0.03
CA PHE A 50 1.02 -10.61 -1.20
C PHE A 50 1.73 -11.51 -2.22
N GLU A 51 3.02 -11.25 -2.48
CA GLU A 51 3.85 -12.10 -3.35
C GLU A 51 3.93 -13.53 -2.80
N LEU A 52 4.18 -13.68 -1.49
CA LEU A 52 4.21 -14.99 -0.82
C LEU A 52 2.86 -15.74 -0.95
N ALA A 53 1.75 -15.04 -0.75
CA ALA A 53 0.42 -15.62 -0.88
C ALA A 53 0.11 -16.07 -2.32
N GLN A 54 0.54 -15.29 -3.32
CA GLN A 54 0.41 -15.66 -4.73
C GLN A 54 1.22 -16.91 -5.09
N THR A 55 2.46 -17.00 -4.60
CA THR A 55 3.33 -18.17 -4.84
C THR A 55 2.75 -19.41 -4.18
N ALA A 56 2.27 -19.31 -2.93
CA ALA A 56 1.65 -20.42 -2.21
C ALA A 56 0.36 -20.92 -2.88
N GLY A 57 -0.45 -20.00 -3.44
CA GLY A 57 -1.65 -20.36 -4.19
C GLY A 57 -1.36 -21.01 -5.55
N ARG A 58 -0.21 -20.72 -6.17
CA ARG A 58 0.20 -21.30 -7.46
C ARG A 58 0.77 -22.72 -7.36
N THR A 59 1.31 -23.11 -6.21
CA THR A 59 1.82 -24.48 -5.99
C THR A 59 0.74 -25.54 -5.76
N LEU A 60 -0.54 -25.15 -5.72
CA LEU A 60 -1.69 -26.03 -5.51
C LEU A 60 -2.60 -26.15 -6.75
N ALA A 61 -2.12 -25.77 -7.93
CA ALA A 61 -2.82 -25.87 -9.21
C ALA A 61 -2.09 -26.81 -10.18
#